data_AF-A0A4V3M6F2-F1
#
_entry.id   AF-A0A4V3M6F2-F1
#
_cell.length_a   1.000
_cell.length_b   1.000
_cell.length_c   1.000
_cell.angle_alpha   90.00
_cell.angle_beta   90.00
_cell.angle_gamma   90.00
#
_symmetry.space_group_name_H-M   'P 1'
#
loop_
_entity.id
_entity.type
_entity.pdbx_description
1 polymer ?
#
loop_
_entity_poly.entity_id
_entity_poly.type
_entity_poly.pdbx_seq_one_letter_code
_entity_poly.pdbx_strand_id
1 'polypeptide(L)' 'MDIGLLIDGDERAATGKASYERLDPFTGKLATRAAAASIADANTAVDAAAAA' A
#
# COMPACT_ATOMS: atom_id res chain seq x y z
N MET A 1 -11.58 -3.32 5.99
CA MET A 1 -10.68 -2.18 6.24
C MET A 1 -9.72 -2.09 5.06
N ASP A 2 -9.60 -0.89 4.49
CA ASP A 2 -8.69 -0.59 3.39
C ASP A 2 -7.41 0.06 3.93
N ILE A 3 -6.25 -0.34 3.43
CA ILE A 3 -4.93 0.11 3.88
C ILE A 3 -4.21 0.73 2.68
N GLY A 4 -3.84 2.01 2.80
CA GLY A 4 -3.06 2.74 1.81
C GLY A 4 -1.55 2.59 1.99
N LEU A 5 -0.79 3.13 1.03
CA LEU A 5 0.65 3.35 1.17
C LEU A 5 0.86 4.64 1.97
N LEU A 6 1.85 4.66 2.86
CA LEU A 6 2.31 5.88 3.52
C LEU A 6 3.63 6.31 2.86
N ILE A 7 3.59 7.40 2.12
CA ILE A 7 4.75 7.94 1.39
C ILE A 7 4.81 9.43 1.68
N ASP A 8 5.97 9.92 2.12
CA ASP A 8 6.17 11.35 2.44
C ASP A 8 5.18 11.91 3.47
N GLY A 9 4.79 11.08 4.45
CA GLY A 9 3.77 11.46 5.46
C GLY A 9 2.31 11.41 4.97
N ASP A 10 2.08 11.16 3.68
CA ASP A 10 0.75 11.09 3.09
C ASP A 10 0.27 9.65 2.85
N GLU A 11 -0.94 9.34 3.31
CA GLU A 11 -1.63 8.08 2.98
C GLU A 11 -2.26 8.17 1.57
N ARG A 12 -1.86 7.27 0.66
CA ARG A 12 -2.30 7.26 -0.74
C ARG A 12 -2.54 5.85 -1.28
N ALA A 13 -3.34 5.74 -2.34
CA ALA A 13 -3.47 4.49 -3.08
C ALA A 13 -2.19 4.19 -3.88
N ALA A 14 -1.97 2.93 -4.26
CA ALA A 14 -0.89 2.57 -5.16
C ALA A 14 -1.05 3.22 -6.54
N THR A 15 0.06 3.50 -7.21
CA THR A 15 0.08 3.90 -8.61
C THR A 15 -0.62 2.84 -9.46
N GLY A 16 -1.62 3.24 -10.24
CA GLY A 16 -2.49 2.32 -10.99
C GLY A 16 -3.67 1.74 -10.19
N LYS A 17 -3.88 2.16 -8.94
CA LYS A 17 -5.01 1.76 -8.06
C LYS A 17 -5.11 0.26 -7.80
N ALA A 18 -4.00 -0.48 -7.96
CA ALA A 18 -3.96 -1.90 -7.69
C ALA A 18 -4.11 -2.16 -6.19
N SER A 19 -4.80 -3.24 -5.84
CA SER A 19 -4.97 -3.68 -4.45
C SER A 19 -4.98 -5.21 -4.36
N TYR A 20 -4.67 -5.74 -3.19
CA TYR A 20 -4.74 -7.16 -2.90
C TYR A 20 -5.54 -7.41 -1.61
N GLU A 21 -6.11 -8.60 -1.53
CA GLU A 21 -6.91 -9.04 -0.40
C GLU A 21 -6.07 -9.89 0.54
N ARG A 22 -6.12 -9.56 1.83
CA ARG A 22 -5.56 -10.40 2.89
C ARG A 22 -6.71 -11.11 3.58
N LEU A 23 -6.70 -12.44 3.46
CA LEU A 23 -7.67 -13.30 4.12
C LEU A 23 -7.25 -13.54 5.58
N ASP A 24 -8.24 -13.74 6.44
CA ASP A 24 -8.08 -14.24 7.79
C ASP A 24 -7.61 -15.70 7.72
N PRO A 25 -6.45 -16.06 8.31
CA PRO A 25 -5.93 -17.42 8.24
C PRO A 25 -6.77 -18.45 9.01
N PHE A 26 -7.59 -18.02 9.97
CA PHE A 26 -8.46 -18.90 10.75
C PHE A 26 -9.81 -19.15 10.05
N THR A 27 -10.40 -18.10 9.48
CA THR A 27 -11.75 -18.18 8.89
C THR A 27 -11.79 -18.22 7.36
N GLY A 28 -10.68 -17.90 6.69
CA GLY A 28 -10.60 -17.76 5.24
C GLY A 28 -11.35 -16.55 4.67
N LYS A 29 -11.97 -15.72 5.52
CA LYS A 29 -12.76 -14.55 5.10
C LYS A 29 -11.87 -13.35 4.85
N LEU A 30 -12.36 -12.39 4.07
CA LEU A 30 -11.67 -11.12 3.84
C LEU A 30 -11.45 -10.37 5.15
N ALA A 31 -10.19 -10.13 5.52
CA ALA A 31 -9.84 -9.35 6.69
C ALA A 31 -9.56 -7.89 6.31
N THR A 32 -8.63 -7.68 5.37
CA THR A 32 -8.23 -6.34 4.90
C THR A 32 -7.96 -6.32 3.40
N ARG A 33 -8.08 -5.14 2.79
CA ARG A 33 -7.59 -4.88 1.43
C ARG A 33 -6.48 -3.85 1.52
N ALA A 34 -5.34 -4.12 0.87
CA ALA A 34 -4.17 -3.25 0.93
C ALA A 34 -3.75 -2.82 -0.48
N ALA A 35 -3.21 -1.61 -0.60
CA ALA A 35 -2.65 -1.12 -1.84
C ALA A 35 -1.49 -2.00 -2.32
N ALA A 36 -1.52 -2.39 -3.60
CA ALA A 36 -0.46 -3.18 -4.22
C ALA A 36 0.56 -2.23 -4.87
N ALA A 37 1.61 -1.88 -4.12
CA ALA A 37 2.63 -0.95 -4.57
C ALA A 37 3.32 -1.41 -5.87
N SER A 38 3.56 -0.46 -6.75
CA SER A 38 4.34 -0.62 -7.96
C SER A 38 5.79 -0.14 -7.77
N ILE A 39 6.64 -0.34 -8.77
CA ILE A 39 8.01 0.19 -8.80
C ILE A 39 8.01 1.73 -8.64
N ALA A 40 7.02 2.42 -9.22
CA ALA A 40 6.91 3.88 -9.13
C ALA A 40 6.64 4.36 -7.69
N ASP A 41 5.80 3.62 -6.95
CA ASP A 41 5.52 3.92 -5.55
C ASP A 41 6.78 3.70 -4.69
N ALA A 42 7.53 2.63 -4.97
CA ALA A 42 8.78 2.33 -4.27
C ALA A 42 9.84 3.42 -4.50
N ASN A 43 10.02 3.87 -5.75
CA ASN A 43 10.94 4.96 -6.06
C ASN A 43 10.54 6.26 -5.35
N THR A 44 9.25 6.61 -5.39
CA THR A 44 8.74 7.82 -4.71
C THR A 44 8.99 7.78 -3.20
N ALA A 45 8.82 6.60 -2.57
CA ALA A 45 9.11 6.42 -1.16
C ALA A 45 10.60 6.61 -0.83
N VAL A 46 11.48 6.09 -1.68
CA VAL A 46 12.94 6.25 -1.53
C VAL A 46 13.37 7.70 -1.74
N ASP A 47 12.83 8.37 -2.76
CA ASP A 47 13.14 9.77 -3.05
C ASP A 47 12.70 10.69 -1.90
N ALA A 48 11.50 10.47 -1.35
CA ALA A 48 11.00 11.22 -0.19
C ALA A 48 11.86 10.98 1.05
N ALA A 49 12.24 9.73 1.32
CA ALA A 49 13.11 9.39 2.45
C ALA A 49 14.51 10.01 2.32
N ALA A 50 15.04 10.17 1.09
CA ALA A 50 16.33 10.79 0.85
C ALA A 50 16.31 12.32 0.99
N ALA A 51 15.14 12.95 0.85
CA ALA A 51 14.98 14.41 0.91
C ALA A 51 14.73 14.96 2.33
N ALA A 52 14.49 14.10 3.32
CA ALA A 52 14.20 14.43 4.72
C ALA A 52 15.46 14.47 5.60
#